data_AF-A0A353N1N2-F1
#
_entry.id   AF-A0A353N1N2-F1
#
_cell.length_a   1.000
_cell.length_b   1.000
_cell.length_c   1.000
_cell.angle_alpha   90.00
_cell.angle_beta   90.00
_cell.angle_gamma   90.00
#
_symmetry.space_group_name_H-M   'P 1'
#
loop_
_entity.id
_entity.type
_entity.pdbx_description
1 polymer ?
#
loop_
_entity_poly.entity_id
_entity_poly.type
_entity_poly.pdbx_seq_one_letter_code
_entity_poly.pdbx_strand_id
1 'polypeptide(L)' 'MEKALIALAAALAVGLPAIATAYAQARIGSVGAGTIAEKPETGGIIIILEALPETMVILGFVVAVMLILQFA' A
#
# COMPACT_ATOMS: atom_id res chain seq x y z
N MET A 1 19.32 -10.67 20.09
CA MET A 1 17.92 -10.32 20.41
C MET A 1 17.49 -9.05 19.68
N GLU A 2 18.30 -7.99 19.74
CA GLU A 2 18.08 -6.71 19.04
C GLU A 2 17.81 -6.85 17.52
N LYS A 3 18.67 -7.54 16.76
CA LYS A 3 18.45 -7.76 15.31
C LYS A 3 17.12 -8.44 14.98
N ALA A 4 16.65 -9.35 15.84
CA ALA A 4 15.38 -10.04 15.63
C ALA A 4 14.19 -9.10 15.86
N LEU A 5 14.28 -8.20 16.83
CA LEU A 5 13.27 -7.17 17.07
C LEU A 5 13.23 -6.16 15.92
N ILE A 6 14.39 -5.77 15.37
CA ILE A 6 14.47 -4.87 14.22
C ILE A 6 13.86 -5.52 12.97
N ALA A 7 14.15 -6.80 12.72
CA ALA A 7 13.55 -7.55 11.63
C ALA A 7 12.02 -7.66 11.77
N LEU A 8 11.51 -7.89 12.99
CA LEU A 8 10.07 -7.90 13.26
C LEU A 8 9.45 -6.51 13.04
N ALA A 9 10.09 -5.44 13.50
CA ALA A 9 9.63 -4.07 13.28
C ALA A 9 9.59 -3.72 11.79
N ALA A 10 10.60 -4.12 11.01
CA ALA A 10 10.63 -3.93 9.56
C ALA A 10 9.49 -4.70 8.86
N ALA A 11 9.22 -5.95 9.27
CA ALA A 11 8.11 -6.74 8.75
C ALA A 11 6.76 -6.08 9.04
N LEU A 12 6.56 -5.54 10.26
CA LEU A 12 5.34 -4.83 10.62
C LEU A 12 5.19 -3.50 9.87
N ALA A 13 6.29 -2.77 9.66
CA ALA A 13 6.32 -1.51 8.92
C ALA A 13 5.85 -1.66 7.45
N VAL A 14 6.04 -2.84 6.83
CA VAL A 14 5.50 -3.14 5.50
C VAL A 14 4.12 -3.81 5.59
N GLY A 15 3.98 -4.80 6.46
CA GLY A 15 2.80 -5.66 6.49
C GLY A 15 1.52 -4.92 6.87
N LEU A 16 1.56 -4.02 7.86
CA LEU A 16 0.37 -3.29 8.28
C LEU A 16 -0.12 -2.30 7.21
N PRO A 17 0.74 -1.44 6.61
CA PRO A 17 0.32 -0.61 5.49
C PRO A 17 -0.15 -1.42 4.29
N ALA A 18 0.50 -2.55 3.95
CA ALA A 18 0.08 -3.41 2.85
C ALA A 18 -1.36 -3.92 3.01
N ILE A 19 -1.74 -4.36 4.21
CA ILE A 19 -3.12 -4.78 4.50
C ILE A 19 -4.10 -3.61 4.36
N ALA A 20 -3.74 -2.43 4.88
CA ALA A 20 -4.59 -1.24 4.79
C ALA A 20 -4.78 -0.77 3.34
N THR A 21 -3.71 -0.76 2.54
CA THR A 21 -3.75 -0.42 1.12
C THR A 21 -4.56 -1.42 0.32
N ALA A 22 -4.34 -2.73 0.52
CA ALA A 22 -5.11 -3.77 -0.15
C ALA A 22 -6.61 -3.63 0.13
N TYR A 23 -6.98 -3.29 1.36
CA TYR A 23 -8.37 -3.04 1.73
C TYR A 23 -8.97 -1.82 1.02
N ALA A 24 -8.21 -0.73 0.92
CA ALA A 24 -8.65 0.47 0.21
C ALA A 24 -8.82 0.21 -1.30
N GLN A 25 -7.83 -0.42 -1.92
CA GLN A 25 -7.82 -0.80 -3.34
C GLN A 25 -8.93 -1.80 -3.69
N ALA A 26 -9.18 -2.82 -2.86
CA ALA A 26 -10.28 -3.74 -3.09
C ALA A 26 -11.65 -3.03 -3.18
N ARG A 27 -11.84 -1.92 -2.43
CA ARG A 27 -13.06 -1.11 -2.49
C ARG A 27 -13.08 -0.16 -3.68
N ILE A 28 -11.97 0.52 -3.97
CA ILE A 28 -11.88 1.46 -5.09
C ILE A 28 -11.99 0.69 -6.41
N GLY A 29 -11.27 -0.42 -6.58
CA GLY A 29 -11.30 -1.25 -7.78
C GLY A 29 -12.67 -1.90 -8.03
N SER A 30 -13.36 -2.37 -6.97
CA SER A 30 -14.69 -2.99 -7.14
C SER A 30 -15.75 -1.99 -7.61
N VAL A 31 -15.83 -0.82 -6.96
CA VAL A 31 -16.73 0.27 -7.40
C VAL A 31 -16.27 0.85 -8.74
N GLY A 32 -14.95 0.91 -8.94
CA GLY A 32 -14.34 1.51 -10.10
C GLY A 32 -14.60 0.73 -11.37
N ALA A 33 -14.54 -0.60 -11.32
CA ALA A 33 -14.86 -1.45 -12.46
C ALA A 33 -16.29 -1.23 -12.98
N GLY A 34 -17.28 -1.12 -12.07
CA GLY A 34 -18.66 -0.80 -12.45
C GLY A 34 -18.80 0.61 -13.03
N THR A 35 -18.13 1.59 -12.43
CA THR A 35 -18.15 2.98 -12.91
C THR A 35 -17.55 3.10 -14.32
N ILE A 36 -16.44 2.40 -14.60
CA ILE A 36 -15.81 2.37 -15.93
C ILE A 36 -16.72 1.67 -16.95
N ALA A 37 -17.44 0.61 -16.55
CA ALA A 37 -18.38 -0.08 -17.42
C ALA A 37 -19.55 0.83 -17.86
N GLU A 38 -20.02 1.72 -16.98
CA GLU A 38 -21.07 2.69 -17.32
C GLU A 38 -20.54 3.96 -18.01
N LYS A 39 -19.36 4.44 -17.60
CA LYS A 39 -18.73 5.69 -18.06
C LYS A 39 -17.24 5.46 -18.36
N PRO A 40 -16.89 4.97 -19.56
CA PRO A 40 -15.51 4.61 -19.91
C PRO A 40 -14.50 5.75 -19.74
N GLU A 41 -14.92 7.00 -19.90
CA GLU A 41 -14.10 8.20 -19.71
C GLU A 41 -13.60 8.38 -18.26
N THR A 42 -14.22 7.71 -17.29
CA THR A 42 -13.79 7.76 -15.87
C THR A 42 -12.58 6.89 -15.58
N GLY A 43 -12.13 6.03 -16.52
CA GLY A 43 -11.01 5.11 -16.29
C GLY A 43 -9.74 5.79 -15.78
N GLY A 44 -9.40 6.96 -16.33
CA GLY A 44 -8.22 7.71 -15.89
C GLY A 44 -8.29 8.15 -14.43
N ILE A 45 -9.43 8.71 -13.99
CA ILE A 45 -9.58 9.15 -12.60
C ILE A 45 -9.66 7.97 -11.63
N ILE A 46 -10.24 6.85 -12.04
CA ILE A 46 -10.33 5.63 -11.23
C ILE A 46 -8.94 5.05 -10.98
N ILE A 47 -8.09 4.98 -12.01
CA ILE A 47 -6.68 4.54 -11.86
C ILE A 47 -5.92 5.44 -10.88
N ILE A 48 -6.12 6.76 -10.95
CA ILE A 48 -5.50 7.69 -10.00
C ILE A 48 -5.98 7.41 -8.57
N LEU A 49 -7.29 7.22 -8.38
CA LEU A 49 -7.86 6.90 -7.07
C LEU A 49 -7.34 5.56 -6.53
N GLU A 50 -7.16 4.55 -7.38
CA GLU A 50 -6.59 3.24 -7.02
C GLU A 50 -5.11 3.35 -6.61
N ALA A 51 -4.37 4.25 -7.25
CA ALA A 51 -2.94 4.48 -6.98
C ALA A 51 -2.68 5.30 -5.70
N LEU A 52 -3.62 6.15 -5.27
CA LEU A 52 -3.48 6.95 -4.04
C LEU A 52 -3.14 6.10 -2.79
N PRO A 53 -3.89 5.04 -2.44
CA PRO A 53 -3.57 4.20 -1.29
C PRO A 53 -2.27 3.40 -1.44
N GLU A 54 -1.75 3.18 -2.66
CA GLU A 54 -0.46 2.51 -2.90
C GLU A 54 0.70 3.23 -2.20
N THR A 55 0.60 4.56 -2.09
CA THR A 55 1.60 5.41 -1.43
C THR A 55 1.90 4.98 0.01
N MET A 56 0.89 4.45 0.72
CA MET A 56 1.06 4.01 2.11
C MET A 56 1.98 2.79 2.22
N VAL A 57 1.90 1.84 1.28
CA VAL A 57 2.80 0.68 1.24
C VAL A 57 4.22 1.10 0.90
N ILE A 58 4.37 2.02 -0.05
CA ILE A 58 5.68 2.55 -0.44
C ILE A 58 6.35 3.22 0.76
N LEU A 59 5.63 4.04 1.54
CA LEU A 59 6.16 4.65 2.76
C LEU A 59 6.55 3.60 3.81
N GLY A 60 5.71 2.57 4.02
CA GLY A 60 6.03 1.45 4.91
C GLY A 60 7.29 0.69 4.48
N PHE A 61 7.46 0.47 3.18
CA PHE A 61 8.65 -0.12 2.59
C PHE A 61 9.90 0.72 2.81
N VAL A 62 9.83 2.04 2.59
CA VAL A 62 10.96 2.94 2.87
C VAL A 62 11.38 2.85 4.34
N VAL A 63 10.41 2.86 5.26
CA VAL A 63 10.71 2.72 6.71
C VAL A 63 11.36 1.38 7.02
N ALA A 64 10.89 0.26 6.45
CA ALA A 64 11.50 -1.04 6.65
C ALA A 64 12.94 -1.12 6.11
N VAL A 65 13.20 -0.52 4.94
CA VAL A 65 14.55 -0.41 4.38
C VAL A 65 15.45 0.41 5.30
N MET A 66 14.97 1.53 5.83
CA MET A 66 15.73 2.32 6.81
C MET A 66 16.04 1.51 8.07
N LEU A 67 15.06 0.78 8.62
CA LEU A 67 15.26 -0.09 9.79
C LEU A 67 16.34 -1.14 9.53
N ILE A 68 16.32 -1.80 8.36
CA ILE A 68 17.29 -2.84 8.02
C ILE A 68 18.68 -2.26 7.74
N LEU A 69 18.78 -1.19 6.94
CA LEU A 69 20.08 -0.69 6.49
C LEU A 69 20.80 0.18 7.53
N GLN A 70 20.05 0.84 8.41
CA GLN A 70 20.63 1.78 9.38
C GLN A 70 20.76 1.18 10.79
N PHE A 71 19.95 0.17 11.14
CA PHE A 71 19.89 -0.32 12.52
C PHE A 71 20.13 -1.83 12.71
N ALA A 72 19.97 -2.67 11.67
CA ALA A 72 20.16 -4.13 11.77
C ALA A 72 21.63 -4.57 11.60
#